data_AF-A0ABD5JP53-F1
#
_entry.id   AF-A0ABD5JP53-F1
#
_cell.length_a   1.000
_cell.length_b   1.000
_cell.length_c   1.000
_cell.angle_alpha   90.00
_cell.angle_beta   90.00
_cell.angle_gamma   90.00
#
_symmetry.space_group_name_H-M   'P 1'
#
loop_
_entity.id
_entity.type
_entity.pdbx_description
1 polymer ?
#
loop_
_entity_poly.entity_id
_entity_poly.type
_entity_poly.pdbx_seq_one_letter_code
_entity_poly.pdbx_strand_id
1 'polypeptide(L)'
;MTTSAIPVGPHAVTATYAGDTGVAGSSASGSVTVGQAASTTALTVTPASPVCGQSVTLCAQVTTTSPGTCTPTGTVTFAVAGGPTLTGTLNASGQACVTTSAIPVGP
;
A
#
# COMPACT_ATOMS: atom_id res chain seq x y z
N MET A 1 7.13 12.34 21.79
CA MET A 1 6.87 12.89 20.45
C MET A 1 6.96 11.74 19.47
N THR A 2 5.84 11.17 19.06
CA THR A 2 5.79 10.06 18.09
C THR A 2 5.64 10.66 16.71
N THR A 3 6.69 10.57 15.88
CA THR A 3 6.68 11.06 14.49
C THR A 3 5.83 10.11 13.63
N SER A 4 4.57 10.48 13.42
CA SER A 4 3.66 9.78 12.52
C SER A 4 4.23 9.78 11.09
N ALA A 5 4.51 8.58 10.58
CA ALA A 5 4.88 8.26 9.19
C ALA A 5 6.12 8.98 8.65
N ILE A 6 7.31 8.43 8.92
CA ILE A 6 8.54 8.78 8.20
C ILE A 6 8.41 8.24 6.75
N PRO A 7 8.56 9.07 5.70
CA PRO A 7 8.45 8.59 4.31
C PRO A 7 9.51 7.55 3.99
N VAL A 8 9.29 6.70 2.99
CA VAL A 8 10.32 5.73 2.56
C VAL A 8 11.55 6.44 2.00
N GLY A 9 12.74 5.94 2.31
CA GLY A 9 14.01 6.50 1.86
C GLY A 9 14.99 6.83 2.98
N PRO A 10 16.15 7.42 2.62
CA PRO A 10 17.18 7.82 3.58
C PRO A 10 16.80 9.13 4.28
N HIS A 11 16.85 9.12 5.62
CA HIS A 11 16.61 10.29 6.48
C HIS A 11 17.89 10.65 7.22
N ALA A 12 18.38 11.86 7.01
CA ALA A 12 19.50 12.40 7.77
C ALA A 12 19.01 12.81 9.17
N VAL A 13 19.65 12.31 10.21
CA VAL A 13 19.40 12.65 11.61
C VAL A 13 20.60 13.43 12.10
N THR A 14 20.38 14.67 12.55
CA THR A 14 21.45 15.48 13.15
C THR A 14 21.15 15.67 14.63
N ALA A 15 22.08 15.23 15.47
CA ALA A 15 22.09 15.50 16.90
C ALA A 15 23.05 16.66 17.15
N THR A 16 22.54 17.75 17.71
CA THR A 16 23.33 18.93 18.04
C THR A 16 23.25 19.17 19.53
N TYR A 17 24.42 19.22 20.16
CA TYR A 17 24.61 19.66 21.53
C TYR A 17 25.18 21.09 21.51
N ALA A 18 24.44 22.04 22.08
CA ALA A 18 24.82 23.46 22.05
C ALA A 18 26.05 23.79 22.89
N GLY A 19 26.48 22.87 23.77
CA GLY A 19 27.48 23.15 24.80
C GLY A 19 26.86 23.71 26.07
N ASP A 20 27.67 23.78 27.11
CA ASP A 20 27.38 24.47 28.37
C ASP A 20 28.61 25.20 28.91
N THR A 21 28.55 25.70 30.16
CA THR A 21 29.63 26.48 30.77
C THR A 21 30.93 25.71 30.97
N GLY A 22 30.91 24.37 30.92
CA GLY A 22 32.07 23.51 31.09
C GLY A 22 32.41 22.63 29.89
N VAL A 23 31.49 22.48 28.92
CA VAL A 23 31.65 21.56 27.78
C VAL A 23 31.34 22.29 26.47
N ALA A 24 32.26 22.22 25.51
CA ALA A 24 32.05 22.78 24.18
C ALA A 24 30.90 22.07 23.44
N GLY A 25 30.17 22.84 22.63
CA GLY A 25 29.13 22.28 21.76
C GLY A 25 29.69 21.27 20.77
N SER A 26 28.86 20.30 20.40
CA SER A 26 29.22 19.24 19.45
C SER A 26 28.02 18.90 18.58
N SER A 27 28.27 18.33 17.41
CA SER A 27 27.20 17.78 16.59
C SER A 27 27.64 16.47 15.96
N ALA A 28 26.67 15.57 15.77
CA ALA A 28 26.84 14.30 15.12
C ALA A 28 25.68 14.09 14.14
N SER A 29 25.98 13.61 12.94
CA SER A 29 24.98 13.23 11.95
C SER A 29 24.99 11.73 11.71
N GLY A 30 23.81 11.14 11.57
CA GLY A 30 23.60 9.76 11.15
C GLY A 30 22.53 9.68 10.06
N SER A 31 22.33 8.50 9.50
CA SER A 31 21.27 8.24 8.52
C SER A 31 20.41 7.07 8.95
N VAL A 32 19.09 7.21 8.83
CA VAL A 32 18.11 6.12 9.01
C VAL A 32 17.46 5.83 7.67
N THR A 33 17.50 4.58 7.21
CA THR A 33 16.80 4.18 5.98
C THR A 33 15.47 3.54 6.34
N VAL A 34 14.37 4.15 5.88
CA VAL A 34 13.03 3.56 6.01
C VAL A 34 12.74 2.74 4.76
N GLY A 35 12.65 1.42 4.92
CA GLY A 35 12.30 0.49 3.85
C GLY A 35 10.81 0.52 3.49
N GLN A 36 10.47 0.00 2.32
CA GLN A 36 9.07 -0.22 1.94
C GLN A 36 8.44 -1.29 2.84
N ALA A 37 7.23 -1.03 3.32
CA ALA A 37 6.45 -2.04 4.03
C ALA A 37 6.04 -3.14 3.05
N ALA A 38 6.13 -4.40 3.47
CA ALA A 38 5.53 -5.49 2.72
C ALA A 38 3.99 -5.37 2.75
N SER A 39 3.34 -5.82 1.68
CA SER A 39 1.88 -5.78 1.53
C SER A 39 1.34 -7.11 1.03
N THR A 40 0.19 -7.51 1.54
CA THR A 40 -0.58 -8.67 1.08
C THR A 40 -1.82 -8.21 0.32
N THR A 41 -2.10 -8.85 -0.82
CA THR A 41 -3.31 -8.57 -1.61
C THR A 41 -4.21 -9.80 -1.60
N ALA A 42 -5.46 -9.63 -1.17
CA ALA A 42 -6.50 -10.66 -1.24
C ALA A 42 -7.55 -10.26 -2.28
N LEU A 43 -7.93 -11.19 -3.15
CA LEU A 43 -8.95 -10.98 -4.17
C LEU A 43 -10.20 -11.81 -3.83
N THR A 44 -11.35 -11.15 -3.82
CA THR A 44 -12.66 -11.77 -3.64
C THR A 44 -13.50 -11.52 -4.87
N VAL A 45 -14.19 -12.56 -5.35
CA VAL A 45 -15.06 -12.50 -6.53
C VAL A 45 -16.47 -12.92 -6.15
N THR A 46 -17.46 -12.10 -6.49
CA THR A 46 -18.86 -12.33 -6.14
C THR A 46 -19.77 -12.07 -7.35
N PRO A 47 -20.64 -13.03 -7.73
CA PRO A 47 -20.73 -14.39 -7.22
C PRO A 47 -19.51 -15.23 -7.63
N ALA A 48 -19.13 -16.22 -6.82
CA ALA A 48 -17.97 -17.08 -7.09
C ALA A 48 -18.13 -17.95 -8.35
N SER A 49 -19.38 -18.24 -8.74
CA SER A 49 -19.73 -18.97 -9.96
C SER A 49 -20.68 -18.11 -10.80
N PRO A 50 -20.16 -17.11 -11.53
CA PRO A 50 -20.99 -16.29 -12.40
C PRO A 50 -21.39 -17.06 -13.66
N VAL A 51 -22.60 -16.83 -14.13
CA VAL A 51 -23.06 -17.35 -15.43
C VAL A 51 -22.86 -16.31 -16.54
N CYS A 52 -22.88 -16.76 -17.80
CA CYS A 52 -22.69 -15.88 -18.95
C CYS A 52 -23.66 -14.68 -18.91
N GLY A 53 -23.12 -13.47 -19.08
CA GLY A 53 -23.89 -12.22 -19.04
C GLY A 53 -24.25 -11.72 -17.63
N GLN A 54 -23.86 -12.43 -16.56
CA GLN A 54 -24.06 -11.97 -15.20
C GLN A 54 -22.97 -10.96 -14.80
N SER A 55 -23.37 -9.91 -14.09
CA SER A 55 -22.43 -8.97 -13.47
C SER A 55 -21.67 -9.62 -12.31
N VAL A 56 -20.35 -9.46 -12.33
CA VAL A 56 -19.41 -9.97 -11.35
C VAL A 56 -18.72 -8.80 -10.68
N THR A 57 -18.63 -8.84 -9.35
CA THR A 57 -17.88 -7.88 -8.56
C THR A 57 -16.56 -8.50 -8.13
N LEU A 58 -15.46 -7.87 -8.49
CA LEU A 58 -14.12 -8.21 -8.02
C LEU A 58 -13.68 -7.17 -7.00
N CYS A 59 -13.39 -7.62 -5.78
CA CYS A 59 -12.88 -6.77 -4.71
C CYS A 59 -11.47 -7.23 -4.33
N ALA A 60 -10.48 -6.37 -4.55
CA ALA A 60 -9.12 -6.55 -4.05
C ALA A 60 -8.94 -5.77 -2.76
N GLN A 61 -8.37 -6.42 -1.75
CA GLN A 61 -8.00 -5.83 -0.47
C GLN A 61 -6.49 -5.94 -0.30
N VAL A 62 -5.82 -4.79 -0.27
CA VAL A 62 -4.39 -4.65 -0.03
C VAL A 62 -4.20 -4.22 1.42
N THR A 63 -3.47 -5.01 2.19
CA THR A 63 -3.13 -4.72 3.58
C THR A 63 -1.62 -4.66 3.73
N THR A 64 -1.11 -3.72 4.53
CA THR A 64 0.30 -3.72 4.90
C THR A 64 0.57 -4.71 6.01
N THR A 65 1.66 -5.46 5.88
CA THR A 65 2.12 -6.39 6.91
C THR A 65 2.98 -5.66 7.93
N SER A 66 2.77 -5.98 9.21
CA SER A 66 3.60 -5.50 10.32
C SER A 66 5.09 -5.76 10.05
N PRO A 67 6.01 -4.81 10.36
CA PRO A 67 5.82 -3.59 11.16
C PRO A 67 5.30 -2.37 10.38
N GLY A 68 4.98 -2.52 9.10
CA GLY A 68 4.48 -1.41 8.27
C GLY A 68 3.06 -0.99 8.65
N THR A 69 2.88 0.28 9.00
CA THR A 69 1.57 0.88 9.33
C THR A 69 1.07 1.85 8.25
N CYS A 70 1.80 2.00 7.15
CA CYS A 70 1.41 2.86 6.05
C CYS A 70 0.13 2.35 5.38
N THR A 71 -0.82 3.23 5.10
CA THR A 71 -1.97 2.85 4.27
C THR A 71 -1.53 2.63 2.83
N PRO A 72 -1.82 1.47 2.21
CA PRO A 72 -1.52 1.25 0.81
C PRO A 72 -2.39 2.17 -0.05
N THR A 73 -1.75 2.92 -0.94
CA THR A 73 -2.40 3.83 -1.88
C THR A 73 -2.06 3.41 -3.31
N GLY A 74 -2.84 3.89 -4.28
CA GLY A 74 -2.62 3.62 -5.69
C GLY A 74 -3.76 2.84 -6.33
N THR A 75 -3.46 2.14 -7.42
CA THR A 75 -4.43 1.46 -8.27
C THR A 75 -4.18 -0.04 -8.34
N VAL A 76 -5.23 -0.83 -8.16
CA VAL A 76 -5.23 -2.26 -8.44
C VAL A 76 -5.66 -2.48 -9.88
N THR A 77 -4.92 -3.33 -10.59
CA THR A 77 -5.29 -3.80 -11.93
C THR A 77 -5.84 -5.21 -11.82
N PHE A 78 -7.06 -5.41 -12.30
CA PHE A 78 -7.74 -6.69 -12.40
C PHE A 78 -7.64 -7.17 -13.85
N ALA A 79 -6.79 -8.18 -14.08
CA ALA A 79 -6.65 -8.82 -15.38
C ALA A 79 -7.57 -10.05 -15.45
N VAL A 80 -8.59 -9.99 -16.32
CA VAL A 80 -9.45 -11.13 -16.62
C VAL A 80 -8.90 -11.84 -17.85
N ALA A 81 -8.53 -13.11 -17.73
CA ALA A 81 -8.02 -13.90 -18.86
C ALA A 81 -9.09 -13.99 -19.96
N GLY A 82 -8.76 -13.50 -21.17
CA GLY A 82 -9.68 -13.42 -22.30
C GLY A 82 -10.73 -12.30 -22.22
N GLY A 83 -10.76 -11.53 -21.12
CA GLY A 83 -11.72 -10.43 -20.89
C GLY A 83 -11.05 -9.05 -20.88
N PRO A 84 -11.80 -7.99 -20.49
CA PRO A 84 -11.24 -6.66 -20.36
C PRO A 84 -10.33 -6.54 -19.12
N THR A 85 -9.35 -5.63 -19.19
CA THR A 85 -8.59 -5.19 -18.02
C THR A 85 -9.39 -4.12 -17.29
N LEU A 86 -9.57 -4.28 -15.98
CA LEU A 86 -10.27 -3.32 -15.13
C LEU A 86 -9.28 -2.73 -14.14
N THR A 87 -9.47 -1.46 -13.78
CA THR A 87 -8.62 -0.78 -12.79
C THR A 87 -9.50 -0.18 -11.71
N GLY A 88 -9.12 -0.41 -10.45
CA GLY A 88 -9.79 0.16 -9.28
C GLY A 88 -8.80 0.94 -8.43
N THR A 89 -9.18 2.12 -7.97
CA THR A 89 -8.39 2.89 -6.99
C THR A 89 -8.58 2.33 -5.59
N LEU A 90 -7.49 2.16 -4.84
CA LEU A 90 -7.55 1.77 -3.43
C LEU A 90 -8.19 2.90 -2.62
N ASN A 91 -9.17 2.56 -1.79
CA ASN A 91 -9.76 3.47 -0.82
C ASN A 91 -8.86 3.62 0.43
N ALA A 92 -9.30 4.43 1.41
CA ALA A 92 -8.56 4.65 2.66
C ALA A 92 -8.35 3.38 3.52
N SER A 93 -9.08 2.30 3.23
CA SER A 93 -8.93 0.99 3.85
C SER A 93 -8.09 0.01 3.02
N GLY A 94 -7.47 0.46 1.92
CA GLY A 94 -6.72 -0.39 1.01
C GLY A 94 -7.60 -1.34 0.19
N GLN A 95 -8.87 -1.00 -0.06
CA GLN A 95 -9.77 -1.82 -0.86
C GLN A 95 -10.11 -1.15 -2.20
N ALA A 96 -10.06 -1.93 -3.28
CA ALA A 96 -10.53 -1.55 -4.60
C ALA A 96 -11.57 -2.58 -5.06
N CYS A 97 -12.77 -2.14 -5.45
CA CYS A 97 -13.79 -3.01 -6.01
C CYS A 97 -14.17 -2.53 -7.40
N VAL A 98 -14.32 -3.46 -8.34
CA VAL A 98 -14.75 -3.21 -9.72
C VAL A 98 -15.86 -4.20 -10.09
N THR A 99 -16.79 -3.75 -10.91
CA THR A 99 -17.87 -4.59 -11.43
C THR A 99 -17.71 -4.75 -12.94
N THR A 100 -17.92 -5.96 -13.44
CA THR A 100 -17.89 -6.26 -14.88
C THR A 100 -18.88 -7.35 -15.22
N SER A 101 -19.56 -7.21 -16.34
CA SER A 101 -20.40 -8.25 -16.96
C SER A 101 -19.73 -8.89 -18.17
N ALA A 102 -18.51 -8.46 -18.50
CA ALA A 102 -17.76 -8.88 -19.69
C ALA A 102 -16.73 -9.98 -19.37
N ILE A 103 -16.99 -10.84 -18.38
CA ILE A 103 -16.14 -12.01 -18.13
C ILE A 103 -16.51 -13.08 -19.17
N PRO A 104 -15.58 -13.48 -20.06
CA PRO A 104 -15.84 -14.55 -21.01
C PRO A 104 -16.02 -15.89 -20.29
N VAL A 105 -16.77 -16.81 -20.91
CA VAL A 105 -16.81 -18.20 -20.45
C VAL A 105 -15.40 -18.80 -20.53
N GLY A 106 -14.97 -19.45 -19.44
CA GLY A 106 -13.69 -20.18 -19.42
C GLY A 106 -13.69 -21.37 -20.39
N PRO A 107 -12.51 -21.88 -20.78
CA PRO A 107 -12.38 -23.04 -21.65
C PRO A 107 -12.94 -24.33 -21.03
#